data_AF-A0A7C7VFG0-F1
#
_entry.id   AF-A0A7C7VFG0-F1
#
_cell.length_a   1.000
_cell.length_b   1.000
_cell.length_c   1.000
_cell.angle_alpha   90.00
_cell.angle_beta   90.00
_cell.angle_gamma   90.00
#
_symmetry.space_group_name_H-M   'P 1'
#
loop_
_entity.id
_entity.type
_entity.pdbx_description
1 polymer ?
#
loop_
_entity_poly.entity_id
_entity_poly.type
_entity_poly.pdbx_seq_one_letter_code
_entity_poly.pdbx_strand_id
1 'polypeptide(L)' 'MTQKLPRDRRGLVQMKKVARQEAAGRIEKEFLVQALKRNRGNVSRSALEAGMNRRQFQALLRKHHICPSDYYSSQNVA' A
#
# COMPACT_ATOMS: atom_id res chain seq x y z
N MET A 1 -3.42 -23.15 -9.64
CA MET A 1 -2.60 -22.36 -10.59
C MET A 1 -1.17 -22.88 -10.53
N THR A 2 -0.69 -23.53 -11.59
CA THR A 2 0.66 -24.11 -11.63
C THR A 2 1.67 -22.99 -11.88
N GLN A 3 2.28 -22.45 -10.82
CA GLN A 3 3.29 -21.39 -10.98
C GLN A 3 4.51 -21.99 -11.66
N LYS A 4 4.75 -21.59 -12.91
CA LYS A 4 5.84 -22.11 -13.75
C LYS A 4 7.18 -21.68 -13.14
N LEU A 5 7.92 -22.64 -12.60
CA LEU A 5 9.25 -22.39 -12.03
C LEU A 5 10.25 -21.98 -13.13
N PRO A 6 11.19 -21.07 -12.84
CA PRO A 6 12.19 -20.63 -13.80
C PRO A 6 13.16 -21.78 -14.08
N ARG A 7 13.57 -21.92 -15.34
CA ARG A 7 14.49 -22.98 -15.78
C ARG A 7 15.97 -22.62 -15.65
N ASP A 8 16.28 -21.34 -15.46
CA ASP A 8 17.65 -20.83 -15.44
C ASP A 8 17.87 -19.74 -14.37
N ARG A 9 19.13 -19.38 -14.15
CA ARG A 9 19.53 -18.39 -13.14
C ARG A 9 18.96 -17.00 -13.43
N ARG A 10 18.87 -16.60 -14.70
CA ARG A 10 18.32 -15.29 -15.10
C ARG A 10 16.82 -15.21 -14.77
N GLY A 11 16.05 -16.24 -15.11
CA GLY A 11 14.64 -16.36 -14.75
C GLY A 11 14.42 -16.35 -13.23
N LEU A 12 15.26 -17.03 -12.46
CA LEU A 12 15.17 -17.04 -10.99
C LEU A 12 15.36 -15.65 -10.38
N VAL A 13 16.36 -14.89 -10.84
CA VAL A 13 16.61 -13.52 -10.37
C VAL A 13 15.43 -12.61 -10.70
N GLN A 14 14.89 -12.70 -11.92
CA GLN A 14 13.74 -11.90 -12.32
C GLN A 14 12.48 -12.26 -11.53
N MET A 15 12.18 -13.55 -11.35
CA MET A 15 11.01 -13.98 -10.58
C MET A 15 11.11 -13.54 -9.11
N LYS A 16 12.30 -13.64 -8.48
CA LYS A 16 12.53 -13.12 -7.13
C LYS A 16 12.37 -11.60 -7.04
N LYS A 17 12.77 -10.85 -8.09
CA LYS A 17 12.59 -9.40 -8.15
C LYS A 17 11.10 -9.04 -8.18
N VAL A 18 10.33 -9.68 -9.06
CA VAL A 18 8.88 -9.48 -9.17
C VAL A 18 8.19 -9.84 -7.86
N ALA A 19 8.48 -11.00 -7.28
CA ALA A 19 7.89 -11.43 -6.01
C ALA A 19 8.15 -10.42 -4.87
N ARG A 20 9.37 -9.89 -4.77
CA ARG A 20 9.70 -8.85 -3.77
C ARG A 20 8.93 -7.55 -4.02
N GLN A 21 8.80 -7.13 -5.29
CA GLN A 21 8.04 -5.92 -5.64
C GLN A 21 6.56 -6.07 -5.33
N GLU A 22 5.97 -7.23 -5.63
CA GLU A 22 4.58 -7.52 -5.28
C GLU A 22 4.37 -7.57 -3.77
N ALA A 23 5.25 -8.25 -3.03
CA ALA A 23 5.17 -8.33 -1.57
C ALA A 23 5.27 -6.93 -0.94
N ALA A 24 6.25 -6.13 -1.36
CA ALA A 24 6.39 -4.75 -0.91
C ALA A 24 5.14 -3.91 -1.24
N GLY A 25 4.59 -4.05 -2.45
CA GLY A 25 3.39 -3.33 -2.86
C GLY A 25 2.16 -3.67 -2.01
N ARG A 26 1.96 -4.95 -1.67
CA ARG A 26 0.87 -5.38 -0.78
C ARG A 26 1.01 -4.78 0.61
N ILE A 27 2.20 -4.86 1.20
CA ILE A 27 2.51 -4.28 2.52
C ILE A 27 2.27 -2.77 2.52
N GLU A 28 2.78 -2.05 1.51
CA GLU A 28 2.56 -0.60 1.36
C GLU A 28 1.06 -0.28 1.29
N LYS A 29 0.29 -1.00 0.46
CA LYS A 29 -1.14 -0.76 0.29
C LYS A 29 -1.91 -0.95 1.59
N GLU A 30 -1.68 -2.08 2.29
CA GLU A 30 -2.34 -2.37 3.56
C GLU A 30 -2.00 -1.34 4.64
N PHE A 31 -0.73 -0.93 4.71
CA PHE A 31 -0.27 0.10 5.63
C PHE A 31 -1.02 1.42 5.43
N LEU A 32 -1.13 1.91 4.19
CA LEU A 32 -1.81 3.17 3.87
C LEU A 32 -3.30 3.12 4.19
N VAL A 33 -3.97 2.01 3.86
CA VAL A 33 -5.38 1.81 4.15
C VAL A 33 -5.64 1.85 5.66
N GLN A 34 -4.81 1.17 6.46
CA GLN A 34 -4.96 1.17 7.90
C GLN A 34 -4.69 2.55 8.51
N ALA A 35 -3.68 3.27 8.01
CA ALA A 35 -3.41 4.63 8.44
C ALA A 35 -4.59 5.57 8.15
N LEU A 36 -5.20 5.47 6.95
CA LEU A 36 -6.39 6.25 6.60
C LEU A 36 -7.59 5.88 7.48
N LYS A 37 -7.82 4.59 7.76
CA LYS A 37 -8.91 4.13 8.65
C LYS A 37 -8.78 4.70 10.06
N ARG A 38 -7.60 4.61 10.69
CA ARG A 38 -7.34 5.15 12.03
C ARG A 38 -7.56 6.66 12.11
N ASN A 39 -7.29 7.37 11.03
CA ASN A 39 -7.39 8.82 10.93
C ASN A 39 -8.62 9.32 10.18
N ARG A 40 -9.63 8.46 9.94
CA ARG A 40 -10.89 8.82 9.28
C ARG A 40 -10.68 9.57 7.96
N GLY A 41 -9.79 9.06 7.11
CA GLY A 41 -9.47 9.64 5.81
C GLY A 41 -8.63 10.94 5.86
N ASN A 42 -8.26 11.43 7.04
CA ASN A 42 -7.43 12.63 7.15
C ASN A 42 -5.98 12.33 6.72
N VAL A 43 -5.65 12.72 5.48
CA VAL A 43 -4.33 12.49 4.87
C VAL A 43 -3.19 13.14 5.66
N SER A 44 -3.38 14.36 6.16
CA SER A 44 -2.33 15.07 6.88
C SER A 44 -2.02 14.40 8.22
N ARG A 45 -3.07 13.98 8.94
CA ARG A 45 -2.93 13.25 10.21
C ARG A 45 -2.36 11.85 10.00
N SER A 46 -2.79 11.16 8.95
CA SER A 46 -2.28 9.83 8.57
C SER A 46 -0.79 9.88 8.24
N ALA A 47 -0.35 10.89 7.49
CA ALA A 47 1.06 11.06 7.15
C ALA A 47 1.91 11.35 8.39
N LEU A 48 1.43 12.22 9.29
CA LEU A 48 2.10 12.53 10.55
C LEU A 48 2.25 11.28 11.44
N GLU A 49 1.18 10.50 11.63
CA GLU A 49 1.22 9.25 12.40
C GLU A 49 2.17 8.22 11.75
N ALA A 50 2.18 8.15 10.42
CA ALA A 50 3.08 7.28 9.66
C ALA A 50 4.56 7.70 9.69
N GLY A 51 4.90 8.85 10.30
CA GLY A 51 6.26 9.40 10.27
C GLY A 51 6.71 9.82 8.87
N MET A 52 5.76 10.14 7.98
CA MET A 52 6.03 10.51 6.59
C MET A 52 5.63 11.96 6.34
N ASN A 53 6.33 12.62 5.43
CA ASN A 53 5.81 13.90 4.94
C ASN A 53 4.54 13.65 4.09
N ARG A 54 3.64 14.64 4.08
CA ARG A 54 2.35 14.55 3.38
C ARG A 54 2.49 14.26 1.88
N ARG A 55 3.53 14.79 1.22
CA ARG A 55 3.76 14.59 -0.23
C ARG A 55 4.10 13.14 -0.54
N GLN A 56 4.99 12.52 0.24
CA GLN A 56 5.36 11.11 0.14
C GLN A 56 4.15 10.21 0.36
N PHE A 57 3.37 10.47 1.43
CA PHE A 57 2.17 9.70 1.73
C PHE A 57 1.16 9.77 0.57
N GLN A 58 0.91 10.97 0.03
CA GLN A 58 0.04 11.14 -1.15
C GLN A 58 0.59 10.45 -2.41
N ALA A 59 1.91 10.45 -2.62
CA ALA A 59 2.50 9.74 -3.75
C ALA A 59 2.27 8.24 -3.65
N LEU A 60 2.38 7.66 -2.46
CA LEU A 60 2.08 6.26 -2.20
C LEU A 60 0.59 5.95 -2.40
N LEU A 61 -0.32 6.82 -1.95
CA LEU A 61 -1.75 6.68 -2.21
C LEU A 61 -2.06 6.64 -3.71
N ARG A 62 -1.45 7.55 -4.50
CA ARG A 62 -1.60 7.57 -5.96
C ARG A 62 -1.04 6.30 -6.62
N LYS A 63 0.14 5.86 -6.19
CA LYS A 63 0.79 4.62 -6.68
C LYS A 63 -0.11 3.40 -6.51
N HIS A 64 -0.87 3.35 -5.42
CA HIS A 64 -1.76 2.23 -5.08
C HIS A 64 -3.24 2.46 -5.39
N HIS A 65 -3.56 3.57 -6.08
CA HIS A 65 -4.92 3.97 -6.44
C HIS A 65 -5.90 4.00 -5.25
N ILE A 66 -5.46 4.56 -4.12
CA ILE A 66 -6.27 4.68 -2.90
C ILE A 66 -6.84 6.10 -2.81
N CYS A 67 -8.16 6.21 -2.70
CA CYS A 67 -8.85 7.48 -2.48
C CYS A 67 -9.12 7.69 -0.97
N PRO A 68 -8.58 8.75 -0.34
CA PRO A 68 -8.84 9.04 1.07
C PRO A 68 -10.32 9.25 1.41
N SER A 69 -11.10 9.67 0.40
CA SER A 69 -12.53 9.91 0.52
C SER A 69 -13.32 8.71 1.00
N ASP A 70 -12.87 7.52 0.61
CA ASP A 70 -13.52 6.25 0.92
C ASP A 70 -13.45 5.93 2.42
N TYR A 71 -12.65 6.69 3.18
CA TYR A 71 -12.36 6.47 4.59
C TYR A 71 -12.85 7.61 5.51
N TYR A 72 -13.59 8.60 4.98
CA TYR A 72 -14.14 9.69 5.82
C TYR A 72 -15.27 9.22 6.76
N SER A 73 -15.90 8.08 6.50
CA SER A 73 -17.08 7.64 7.24
C SER A 73 -16.81 6.44 8.17
N SER A 74 -16.62 6.74 9.44
CA SER A 74 -16.85 5.79 10.55
C SER A 74 -17.33 6.58 11.78
N GLN A 75 -18.41 7.34 11.57
CA GLN A 75 -19.29 7.90 12.60
C GLN A 75 -20.73 7.58 12.18
N ASN A 76 -21.10 6.29 12.17
CA ASN A 76 -22.47 5.81 12.34
C ASN A 76 -22.48 4.28 12.29
N VAL A 77 -22.18 3.67 13.43
CA VAL A 77 -22.82 2.41 13.82
C VAL A 77 -23.33 2.68 15.24
N ALA A 78 -24.66 2.57 15.35
CA ALA A 78 -25.42 2.65 16.59
C ALA A 78 -25.04 1.54 17.57
#